data_AF-T2IL69-F1
#
_entry.id   AF-T2IL69-F1
#
_cell.length_a   1.000
_cell.length_b   1.000
_cell.length_c   1.000
_cell.angle_alpha   90.00
_cell.angle_beta   90.00
_cell.angle_gamma   90.00
#
_symmetry.space_group_name_H-M   'P 1'
#
loop_
_entity.id
_entity.type
_entity.pdbx_description
1 polymer ?
#
loop_
_entity_poly.entity_id
_entity_poly.type
_entity_poly.pdbx_seq_one_letter_code
_entity_poly.pdbx_strand_id
1 'polypeptide(L)'
;MSQRPIYLDCHATTPMDKRVLEAMLPYFTEHFGNPSSINHLYGWEAEAAVKKARETIANAINCSPEEIIFTSGATEANNLAIKGVAEAYFSQGQHIITVESEHRAVLDPCKYLEILGFEITYLPVQKDGLIDLELLEKSIRNETILVSVMTANNEIGVLQPLQAIGEICQKKMFYFIAMLHKLLEKYL
;
A
#
# COMPACT_ATOMS: atom_id res chain seq x y z
N MET A 1 2.26 40.76 -9.04
CA MET A 1 2.30 39.29 -8.96
C MET A 1 1.13 38.84 -8.11
N SER A 2 0.31 37.89 -8.59
CA SER A 2 -0.76 37.31 -7.76
C SER A 2 -0.14 36.58 -6.57
N GLN A 3 -0.66 36.81 -5.37
CA GLN A 3 -0.20 36.14 -4.15
C GLN A 3 -0.59 34.66 -4.24
N ARG A 4 0.36 33.75 -4.01
CA ARG A 4 0.06 32.30 -4.03
C ARG A 4 -0.94 31.96 -2.92
N PRO A 5 -1.91 31.06 -3.17
CA PRO A 5 -2.85 30.63 -2.15
C PRO A 5 -2.16 29.79 -1.07
N ILE A 6 -2.76 29.74 0.11
CA ILE A 6 -2.38 28.80 1.17
C ILE A 6 -2.75 27.39 0.70
N TYR A 7 -1.83 26.43 0.83
CA TYR A 7 -2.04 25.05 0.41
C TYR A 7 -2.62 24.22 1.58
N LEU A 8 -3.88 23.82 1.47
CA LEU A 8 -4.61 23.03 2.46
C LEU A 8 -5.12 21.69 1.88
N ASP A 9 -4.38 21.14 0.91
CA ASP A 9 -4.75 19.91 0.17
C ASP A 9 -3.66 18.83 0.29
N CYS A 10 -3.02 18.74 1.46
CA CYS A 10 -1.94 17.79 1.72
C CYS A 10 -2.36 16.32 1.60
N HIS A 11 -3.67 16.04 1.63
CA HIS A 11 -4.23 14.73 1.38
C HIS A 11 -4.13 14.30 -0.10
N ALA A 12 -4.03 15.24 -1.04
CA ALA A 12 -3.80 14.92 -2.45
C ALA A 12 -2.31 14.72 -2.75
N THR A 13 -1.45 15.62 -2.26
CA THR A 13 0.01 15.50 -2.33
C THR A 13 0.68 16.47 -1.35
N THR A 14 1.96 16.27 -1.03
CA THR A 14 2.71 17.12 -0.11
C THR A 14 3.88 17.84 -0.81
N PRO A 15 4.24 19.05 -0.39
CA PRO A 15 5.49 19.66 -0.84
C PRO A 15 6.67 18.79 -0.39
N MET A 16 7.66 18.63 -1.27
CA MET A 16 8.88 17.87 -0.95
C MET A 16 9.66 18.56 0.17
N ASP A 17 10.03 17.81 1.20
CA ASP A 17 10.94 18.31 2.24
C ASP A 17 12.31 18.63 1.62
N LYS A 18 12.90 19.77 1.99
CA LYS A 18 14.22 20.18 1.46
C LYS A 18 15.30 19.13 1.72
N ARG A 19 15.25 18.46 2.87
CA ARG A 19 16.21 17.39 3.23
C ARG A 19 16.09 16.20 2.29
N VAL A 20 14.87 15.88 1.84
CA VAL A 20 14.62 14.82 0.84
C VAL A 20 15.20 15.25 -0.50
N LEU A 21 14.92 16.48 -0.95
CA LEU A 21 15.47 17.00 -2.20
C LEU A 21 17.01 16.98 -2.20
N GLU A 22 17.63 17.51 -1.15
CA GLU A 22 19.09 17.55 -0.98
C GLU A 22 19.71 16.15 -1.02
N ALA A 23 19.06 15.16 -0.39
CA ALA A 23 19.51 13.77 -0.43
C ALA A 23 19.38 13.13 -1.83
N MET A 24 18.41 13.56 -2.65
CA MET A 24 18.17 13.02 -3.98
C MET A 24 19.06 13.62 -5.07
N LEU A 25 19.42 14.90 -4.96
CA LEU A 25 20.14 15.64 -6.01
C LEU A 25 21.42 14.95 -6.54
N PRO A 26 22.29 14.37 -5.69
CA PRO A 26 23.52 13.70 -6.17
C PRO A 26 23.25 12.56 -7.16
N TYR A 27 22.12 11.85 -7.05
CA TYR A 27 21.80 10.72 -7.92
C TYR A 27 21.35 11.13 -9.33
N PHE A 28 21.12 12.42 -9.57
CA PHE A 28 20.83 12.95 -10.90
C PHE A 28 22.10 13.37 -11.68
N THR A 29 23.25 13.48 -11.01
CA THR A 29 24.45 14.07 -11.60
C THR A 29 25.72 13.30 -11.28
N GLU A 30 26.02 13.06 -10.01
CA GLU A 30 27.27 12.46 -9.53
C GLU A 30 27.16 10.93 -9.40
N HIS A 31 26.08 10.44 -8.78
CA HIS A 31 25.83 9.01 -8.52
C HIS A 31 24.76 8.43 -9.46
N PHE A 32 24.95 8.60 -10.76
CA PHE A 32 23.97 8.25 -11.81
C PHE A 32 23.99 6.78 -12.25
N GLY A 33 24.80 5.93 -11.60
CA GLY A 33 25.00 4.55 -12.03
C GLY A 33 23.74 3.70 -11.95
N ASN A 34 23.69 2.63 -12.76
CA ASN A 34 22.62 1.64 -12.68
C ASN A 34 22.88 0.71 -11.48
N PRO A 35 21.95 0.57 -10.51
CA PRO A 35 22.12 -0.28 -9.34
C PRO A 35 22.25 -1.78 -9.68
N SER A 36 21.90 -2.20 -10.89
CA SER A 36 22.10 -3.58 -11.36
C SER A 36 23.51 -3.83 -11.93
N SER A 37 24.35 -2.81 -12.05
CA SER A 37 25.70 -2.94 -12.59
C SER A 37 26.71 -3.37 -11.53
N ILE A 38 27.13 -4.63 -11.58
CA ILE A 38 27.98 -5.25 -10.54
C ILE A 38 29.50 -5.13 -10.76
N ASN A 39 29.95 -4.51 -11.86
CA ASN A 39 31.35 -4.57 -12.29
C ASN A 39 32.13 -3.25 -12.14
N HIS A 40 31.50 -2.19 -11.62
CA HIS A 40 32.13 -0.88 -11.52
C HIS A 40 31.57 -0.04 -10.37
N LEU A 41 32.40 0.90 -9.91
CA LEU A 41 32.10 1.76 -8.76
C LEU A 41 30.73 2.46 -8.86
N TYR A 42 30.39 3.03 -10.03
CA TYR A 42 29.11 3.72 -10.22
C TYR A 42 27.88 2.86 -9.90
N GLY A 43 27.95 1.55 -10.18
CA GLY A 43 26.83 0.64 -9.93
C GLY A 43 26.77 0.22 -8.48
N TRP A 44 27.92 -0.05 -7.86
CA TRP A 44 28.02 -0.34 -6.42
C TRP A 44 27.54 0.83 -5.55
N GLU A 45 27.86 2.08 -5.92
CA GLU A 45 27.36 3.27 -5.23
C GLU A 45 25.84 3.38 -5.30
N ALA A 46 25.26 3.17 -6.49
CA ALA A 46 23.82 3.21 -6.69
C ALA A 46 23.10 2.05 -5.96
N GLU A 47 23.64 0.83 -6.01
CA GLU A 47 23.12 -0.33 -5.29
C GLU A 47 23.12 -0.09 -3.78
N ALA A 48 24.23 0.43 -3.23
CA ALA A 48 24.35 0.75 -1.82
C ALA A 48 23.31 1.79 -1.38
N ALA A 49 23.04 2.80 -2.22
CA ALA A 49 22.01 3.80 -1.96
C ALA A 49 20.60 3.21 -1.92
N VAL A 50 20.25 2.36 -2.90
CA VAL A 50 18.96 1.65 -2.93
C VAL A 50 18.80 0.74 -1.72
N LYS A 51 19.86 0.01 -1.34
CA LYS A 51 19.85 -0.86 -0.15
C LYS A 51 19.62 -0.05 1.13
N LYS A 52 20.34 1.06 1.31
CA LYS A 52 20.18 1.95 2.47
C LYS A 52 18.76 2.54 2.54
N ALA A 53 18.19 2.95 1.41
CA ALA A 53 16.82 3.44 1.36
C ALA A 53 15.83 2.35 1.78
N ARG A 54 16.03 1.11 1.30
CA ARG A 54 15.22 -0.07 1.65
C ARG A 54 15.27 -0.37 3.15
N GLU A 55 16.47 -0.39 3.74
CA GLU A 55 16.68 -0.58 5.17
C GLU A 55 16.00 0.52 6.01
N THR A 56 16.07 1.77 5.54
CA THR A 56 15.42 2.90 6.22
C THR A 56 13.91 2.73 6.27
N ILE A 57 13.29 2.34 5.14
CA ILE A 57 11.85 2.08 5.05
C ILE A 57 11.46 0.86 5.89
N ALA A 58 12.23 -0.22 5.81
CA ALA A 58 11.95 -1.45 6.55
C ALA A 58 11.97 -1.20 8.07
N ASN A 59 12.95 -0.44 8.57
CA ASN A 59 13.01 -0.04 9.98
C ASN A 59 11.82 0.86 10.37
N ALA A 60 11.38 1.77 9.49
CA ALA A 60 10.26 2.66 9.73
C ALA A 60 8.93 1.93 9.92
N ILE A 61 8.74 0.79 9.25
CA ILE A 61 7.50 -0.01 9.32
C ILE A 61 7.69 -1.36 10.04
N ASN A 62 8.84 -1.55 10.68
CA ASN A 62 9.21 -2.75 11.45
C ASN A 62 9.05 -4.07 10.65
N CYS A 63 9.65 -4.13 9.46
CA CYS A 63 9.71 -5.34 8.62
C CYS A 63 11.16 -5.65 8.19
N SER A 64 11.36 -6.78 7.52
CA SER A 64 12.65 -7.11 6.91
C SER A 64 12.86 -6.31 5.61
N PRO A 65 14.10 -5.89 5.27
CA PRO A 65 14.37 -5.23 3.99
C PRO A 65 13.91 -6.05 2.77
N GLU A 66 14.02 -7.37 2.82
CA GLU A 66 13.62 -8.30 1.75
C GLU A 66 12.11 -8.27 1.46
N GLU A 67 11.30 -7.78 2.40
CA GLU A 67 9.84 -7.65 2.26
C GLU A 67 9.44 -6.33 1.56
N ILE A 68 10.37 -5.39 1.39
CA ILE A 68 10.12 -4.12 0.70
C ILE A 68 10.32 -4.31 -0.80
N ILE A 69 9.30 -3.97 -1.60
CA ILE A 69 9.40 -3.85 -3.05
C ILE A 69 9.16 -2.39 -3.44
N PHE A 70 10.08 -1.80 -4.20
CA PHE A 70 9.90 -0.46 -4.74
C PHE A 70 8.98 -0.50 -5.97
N THR A 71 7.96 0.35 -5.95
CA THR A 71 7.06 0.58 -7.09
C THR A 71 7.10 2.06 -7.48
N SER A 72 6.49 2.42 -8.60
CA SER A 72 6.31 3.83 -9.01
C SER A 72 5.36 4.61 -8.10
N GLY A 73 4.60 3.92 -7.25
CA GLY A 73 3.73 4.54 -6.25
C GLY A 73 2.58 3.64 -5.80
N ALA A 74 1.63 4.29 -5.13
CA ALA A 74 0.45 3.68 -4.52
C ALA A 74 -0.35 2.78 -5.46
N THR A 75 -0.69 3.32 -6.62
CA THR A 75 -1.59 2.67 -7.55
C THR A 75 -0.98 1.38 -8.08
N GLU A 76 0.31 1.38 -8.39
CA GLU A 76 1.04 0.19 -8.82
C GLU A 76 1.14 -0.83 -7.69
N ALA A 77 1.49 -0.40 -6.47
CA ALA A 77 1.59 -1.30 -5.32
C ALA A 77 0.26 -2.01 -5.04
N ASN A 78 -0.85 -1.28 -5.06
CA ASN A 78 -2.19 -1.86 -4.84
C ASN A 78 -2.57 -2.84 -5.95
N ASN A 79 -2.27 -2.50 -7.21
CA ASN A 79 -2.52 -3.40 -8.34
C ASN A 79 -1.67 -4.67 -8.26
N LEU A 80 -0.38 -4.54 -7.94
CA LEU A 80 0.53 -5.66 -7.78
C LEU A 80 0.05 -6.60 -6.68
N ALA A 81 -0.30 -6.04 -5.52
CA ALA A 81 -0.84 -6.76 -4.38
C ALA A 81 -2.13 -7.53 -4.71
N ILE A 82 -3.16 -6.82 -5.18
CA ILE A 82 -4.50 -7.39 -5.40
C ILE A 82 -4.48 -8.41 -6.53
N LYS A 83 -3.93 -8.04 -7.70
CA LYS A 83 -3.90 -8.92 -8.86
C LYS A 83 -2.91 -10.07 -8.67
N GLY A 84 -1.77 -9.82 -8.01
CA GLY A 84 -0.78 -10.84 -7.73
C GLY A 84 -1.31 -11.93 -6.80
N VAL A 85 -2.03 -11.56 -5.71
CA VAL A 85 -2.69 -12.55 -4.84
C VAL A 85 -3.81 -13.26 -5.60
N ALA A 86 -4.62 -12.55 -6.37
CA ALA A 86 -5.67 -13.17 -7.19
C ALA A 86 -5.11 -14.23 -8.15
N GLU A 87 -4.02 -13.93 -8.85
CA GLU A 87 -3.37 -14.85 -9.79
C GLU A 87 -2.70 -16.03 -9.07
N ALA A 88 -1.92 -15.76 -8.03
CA ALA A 88 -1.19 -16.79 -7.30
C ALA A 88 -2.10 -17.79 -6.57
N TYR A 89 -3.27 -17.33 -6.10
CA TYR A 89 -4.22 -18.13 -5.33
C TYR A 89 -5.50 -18.51 -6.09
N PHE A 90 -5.50 -18.33 -7.42
CA PHE A 90 -6.66 -18.59 -8.28
C PHE A 90 -7.25 -20.00 -8.09
N SER A 91 -6.40 -20.99 -7.87
CA SER A 91 -6.81 -22.39 -7.68
C SER A 91 -7.36 -22.70 -6.28
N GLN A 92 -7.06 -21.86 -5.30
CA GLN A 92 -7.43 -22.02 -3.89
C GLN A 92 -8.76 -21.32 -3.59
N GLY A 93 -9.04 -20.21 -4.28
CA GLY A 93 -10.26 -19.46 -4.10
C GLY A 93 -10.34 -18.26 -5.04
N GLN A 94 -11.55 -17.74 -5.21
CA GLN A 94 -11.86 -16.64 -6.12
C GLN A 94 -12.67 -15.55 -5.42
N HIS A 95 -12.61 -15.47 -4.08
CA HIS A 95 -13.32 -14.47 -3.30
C HIS A 95 -12.37 -13.47 -2.62
N ILE A 96 -12.66 -12.18 -2.75
CA ILE A 96 -11.91 -11.09 -2.12
C ILE A 96 -12.87 -10.20 -1.35
N ILE A 97 -12.44 -9.72 -0.18
CA ILE A 97 -13.19 -8.76 0.62
C ILE A 97 -12.46 -7.43 0.61
N THR A 98 -13.19 -6.35 0.34
CA THR A 98 -12.69 -4.98 0.37
C THR A 98 -13.74 -4.04 0.98
N VAL A 99 -13.46 -2.74 1.06
CA VAL A 99 -14.39 -1.73 1.63
C VAL A 99 -14.92 -0.81 0.52
N GLU A 100 -16.18 -0.40 0.60
CA GLU A 100 -16.78 0.51 -0.38
C GLU A 100 -16.07 1.88 -0.45
N SER A 101 -15.48 2.32 0.67
CA SER A 101 -14.78 3.59 0.80
C SER A 101 -13.30 3.55 0.39
N GLU A 102 -12.85 2.47 -0.24
CA GLU A 102 -11.47 2.34 -0.71
C GLU A 102 -11.12 3.33 -1.83
N HIS A 103 -9.81 3.58 -1.99
CA HIS A 103 -9.32 4.35 -3.12
C HIS A 103 -9.61 3.65 -4.46
N ARG A 104 -9.75 4.41 -5.55
CA ARG A 104 -9.95 3.88 -6.90
C ARG A 104 -8.90 2.87 -7.34
N ALA A 105 -7.67 3.02 -6.86
CA ALA A 105 -6.58 2.07 -7.10
C ALA A 105 -6.82 0.65 -6.54
N VAL A 106 -7.87 0.46 -5.74
CA VAL A 106 -8.29 -0.81 -5.13
C VAL A 106 -9.62 -1.24 -5.73
N LEU A 107 -10.60 -0.33 -5.79
CA LEU A 107 -11.91 -0.62 -6.34
C LEU A 107 -11.85 -1.01 -7.83
N ASP A 108 -10.98 -0.36 -8.62
CA ASP A 108 -10.86 -0.63 -10.05
C ASP A 108 -10.21 -1.99 -10.37
N PRO A 109 -9.12 -2.42 -9.72
CA PRO A 109 -8.65 -3.79 -9.90
C PRO A 109 -9.64 -4.84 -9.36
N CYS A 110 -10.38 -4.57 -8.28
CA CYS A 110 -11.45 -5.46 -7.83
C CYS A 110 -12.54 -5.62 -8.91
N LYS A 111 -13.03 -4.52 -9.49
CA LYS A 111 -13.98 -4.56 -10.61
C LYS A 111 -13.47 -5.29 -11.83
N TYR A 112 -12.18 -5.13 -12.13
CA TYR A 112 -11.54 -5.90 -13.20
C TYR A 112 -11.55 -7.41 -12.90
N LEU A 113 -11.26 -7.81 -11.66
CA LEU A 113 -11.30 -9.21 -11.25
C LEU A 113 -12.72 -9.79 -11.28
N GLU A 114 -13.76 -8.99 -10.99
CA GLU A 114 -15.17 -9.41 -11.17
C GLU A 114 -15.45 -9.85 -12.63
N ILE A 115 -14.91 -9.13 -13.61
CA ILE A 115 -15.03 -9.50 -15.04
C ILE A 115 -14.34 -10.84 -15.33
N LEU A 116 -13.30 -11.19 -14.58
CA LEU A 116 -12.57 -12.45 -14.68
C LEU A 116 -13.21 -13.59 -13.87
N GLY A 117 -14.37 -13.35 -13.23
CA GLY A 117 -15.12 -14.36 -12.49
C GLY A 117 -14.80 -14.44 -10.99
N PHE A 118 -14.03 -13.49 -10.44
CA PHE A 118 -13.88 -13.39 -8.99
C PHE A 118 -15.15 -12.81 -8.35
N GLU A 119 -15.47 -13.27 -7.15
CA GLU A 119 -16.48 -12.66 -6.31
C GLU A 119 -15.84 -11.61 -5.40
N ILE A 120 -16.36 -10.39 -5.39
CA ILE A 120 -15.88 -9.33 -4.51
C ILE A 120 -16.98 -8.96 -3.52
N THR A 121 -16.68 -9.08 -2.23
CA THR A 121 -17.52 -8.49 -1.17
C THR A 121 -17.02 -7.09 -0.85
N TYR A 122 -17.84 -6.08 -1.13
CA TYR A 122 -17.59 -4.71 -0.72
C TYR A 122 -18.31 -4.45 0.62
N LEU A 123 -17.54 -4.33 1.70
CA LEU A 123 -18.08 -4.04 3.02
C LEU A 123 -18.52 -2.57 3.10
N PRO A 124 -19.74 -2.29 3.58
CA PRO A 124 -20.15 -0.93 3.86
C PRO A 124 -19.41 -0.39 5.09
N VAL A 125 -19.32 0.94 5.16
CA VAL A 125 -18.85 1.64 6.37
C VAL A 125 -20.02 2.12 7.22
N GLN A 126 -19.82 2.17 8.52
CA GLN A 126 -20.75 2.76 9.47
C GLN A 126 -20.70 4.29 9.38
N LYS A 127 -21.58 4.97 10.13
CA LYS A 127 -21.68 6.44 10.13
C LYS A 127 -20.40 7.16 10.56
N ASP A 128 -19.55 6.48 11.31
CA ASP A 128 -18.24 6.95 11.76
C ASP A 128 -17.10 6.59 10.79
N GLY A 129 -17.40 5.95 9.65
CA GLY A 129 -16.43 5.54 8.64
C GLY A 129 -15.72 4.21 8.94
N LEU A 130 -16.02 3.54 10.05
CA LEU A 130 -15.42 2.26 10.41
C LEU A 130 -16.20 1.09 9.79
N ILE A 131 -15.50 -0.01 9.52
CA ILE A 131 -16.18 -1.26 9.16
C ILE A 131 -16.76 -1.95 10.40
N ASP A 132 -17.82 -2.73 10.21
CA ASP A 132 -18.29 -3.68 11.22
C ASP A 132 -17.42 -4.95 11.20
N LEU A 133 -16.71 -5.20 12.31
CA LEU A 133 -15.83 -6.37 12.46
C LEU A 133 -16.59 -7.69 12.50
N GLU A 134 -17.82 -7.71 13.04
CA GLU A 134 -18.65 -8.91 12.99
C GLU A 134 -19.10 -9.21 11.56
N LEU A 135 -19.43 -8.17 10.80
CA LEU A 135 -19.79 -8.31 9.40
C LEU A 135 -18.60 -8.84 8.60
N LEU A 136 -17.39 -8.26 8.81
CA LEU A 136 -16.16 -8.77 8.22
C LEU A 136 -15.98 -10.27 8.51
N GLU A 137 -16.09 -10.68 9.77
CA GLU A 137 -15.90 -12.08 10.15
C GLU A 137 -16.95 -13.01 9.49
N LYS A 138 -18.22 -12.56 9.40
CA LYS A 138 -19.30 -13.30 8.74
C LYS A 138 -19.15 -13.35 7.21
N SER A 139 -18.51 -12.35 6.61
CA SER A 139 -18.27 -12.28 5.17
C SER A 139 -17.12 -13.17 4.71
N ILE A 140 -16.25 -13.61 5.62
CA ILE A 140 -15.15 -14.53 5.31
C ILE A 140 -15.69 -15.94 5.03
N ARG A 141 -15.35 -16.45 3.86
CA ARG A 141 -15.71 -17.77 3.32
C ARG A 141 -14.46 -18.63 3.09
N ASN A 142 -14.64 -19.93 2.83
CA ASN A 142 -13.53 -20.88 2.62
C ASN A 142 -12.68 -20.54 1.39
N GLU A 143 -13.32 -19.99 0.35
CA GLU A 143 -12.74 -19.57 -0.92
C GLU A 143 -12.21 -18.12 -0.91
N THR A 144 -12.21 -17.47 0.27
CA THR A 144 -11.63 -16.12 0.42
C THR A 144 -10.12 -16.21 0.34
N ILE A 145 -9.49 -15.39 -0.49
CA ILE A 145 -8.03 -15.39 -0.65
C ILE A 145 -7.39 -14.10 -0.14
N LEU A 146 -8.16 -13.02 -0.05
CA LEU A 146 -7.67 -11.70 0.31
C LEU A 146 -8.71 -10.87 1.05
N VAL A 147 -8.27 -10.21 2.12
CA VAL A 147 -8.96 -9.06 2.72
C VAL A 147 -8.09 -7.82 2.50
N SER A 148 -8.64 -6.83 1.83
CA SER A 148 -7.96 -5.56 1.48
C SER A 148 -8.65 -4.39 2.16
N VAL A 149 -7.97 -3.72 3.08
CA VAL A 149 -8.54 -2.58 3.83
C VAL A 149 -7.51 -1.45 3.93
N MET A 150 -7.90 -0.24 3.56
CA MET A 150 -7.10 0.96 3.73
C MET A 150 -6.97 1.30 5.20
N THR A 151 -5.78 1.73 5.60
CA THR A 151 -5.53 2.02 7.01
C THR A 151 -6.17 3.32 7.47
N ALA A 152 -6.07 4.37 6.65
CA ALA A 152 -6.71 5.66 6.87
C ALA A 152 -7.49 6.07 5.64
N ASN A 153 -8.73 6.50 5.81
CA ASN A 153 -9.50 7.03 4.70
C ASN A 153 -8.95 8.39 4.23
N ASN A 154 -8.78 8.55 2.92
CA ASN A 154 -8.18 9.74 2.32
C ASN A 154 -9.08 10.99 2.36
N GLU A 155 -10.39 10.83 2.53
CA GLU A 155 -11.39 11.90 2.51
C GLU A 155 -11.75 12.35 3.92
N ILE A 156 -12.06 11.40 4.82
CA ILE A 156 -12.55 11.70 6.17
C ILE A 156 -11.50 11.45 7.28
N GLY A 157 -10.34 10.87 6.96
CA GLY A 157 -9.23 10.67 7.91
C GLY A 157 -9.45 9.58 8.97
N VAL A 158 -10.53 8.80 8.87
CA VAL A 158 -10.86 7.71 9.80
C VAL A 158 -9.84 6.58 9.69
N LEU A 159 -9.41 6.06 10.85
CA LEU A 159 -8.46 4.94 10.95
C LEU A 159 -9.19 3.62 11.17
N GLN A 160 -8.98 2.66 10.27
CA GLN A 160 -9.54 1.31 10.45
C GLN A 160 -8.77 0.53 11.54
N PRO A 161 -9.44 -0.34 12.30
CA PRO A 161 -8.83 -1.10 13.41
C PRO A 161 -8.00 -2.28 12.89
N LEU A 162 -6.86 -2.00 12.24
CA LEU A 162 -6.06 -3.02 11.55
C LEU A 162 -5.62 -4.18 12.44
N GLN A 163 -5.31 -3.94 13.71
CA GLN A 163 -4.90 -5.01 14.62
C GLN A 163 -6.01 -6.06 14.76
N ALA A 164 -7.24 -5.62 15.02
CA ALA A 164 -8.38 -6.50 15.14
C ALA A 164 -8.70 -7.21 13.81
N ILE A 165 -8.59 -6.50 12.68
CA ILE A 165 -8.77 -7.08 11.33
C ILE A 165 -7.72 -8.17 11.08
N GLY A 166 -6.45 -7.88 11.38
CA GLY A 166 -5.35 -8.82 11.24
C GLY A 166 -5.52 -10.07 12.11
N GLU A 167 -5.97 -9.91 13.36
CA GLU A 167 -6.29 -11.03 14.26
C GLU A 167 -7.42 -11.92 13.72
N ILE A 168 -8.45 -11.34 13.10
CA ILE A 168 -9.54 -12.09 12.43
C ILE A 168 -8.99 -12.87 11.23
N CYS A 169 -8.18 -12.23 10.38
CA CYS A 169 -7.59 -12.86 9.20
C CYS A 169 -6.61 -14.00 9.57
N GLN A 170 -5.77 -13.81 10.58
CA GLN A 170 -4.80 -14.81 11.04
C GLN A 170 -5.48 -16.08 11.56
N LYS A 171 -6.54 -15.95 12.36
CA LYS A 171 -7.31 -17.10 12.89
C LYS A 171 -7.87 -18.00 11.79
N LYS A 172 -8.03 -17.46 10.58
CA LYS A 172 -8.63 -18.15 9.45
C LYS A 172 -7.64 -18.45 8.31
N MET A 173 -6.34 -18.15 8.49
CA MET A 173 -5.23 -18.44 7.56
C MET A 173 -5.32 -17.77 6.18
N PHE A 174 -5.77 -16.50 6.11
CA PHE A 174 -5.84 -15.73 4.85
C PHE A 174 -4.80 -14.61 4.76
N TYR A 175 -4.47 -14.18 3.55
CA TYR A 175 -3.63 -13.01 3.33
C TYR A 175 -4.41 -11.72 3.64
N PHE A 176 -3.78 -10.85 4.41
CA PHE A 176 -4.31 -9.54 4.75
C PHE A 176 -3.40 -8.46 4.17
N ILE A 177 -3.99 -7.51 3.44
CA ILE A 177 -3.26 -6.37 2.90
C ILE A 177 -3.83 -5.10 3.51
N ALA A 178 -2.98 -4.43 4.29
CA ALA A 178 -3.23 -3.10 4.81
C ALA A 178 -2.52 -2.05 3.95
N MET A 179 -3.26 -1.08 3.43
CA MET A 179 -2.68 0.00 2.62
C MET A 179 -2.39 1.22 3.47
N LEU A 180 -1.11 1.62 3.52
CA LEU A 180 -0.54 2.59 4.47
C LEU A 180 -0.27 3.99 3.89
N HIS A 181 -0.90 4.37 2.77
CA HIS A 181 -0.56 5.59 2.01
C HIS A 181 -0.48 6.91 2.79
N LYS A 182 -1.10 7.01 3.96
CA LYS A 182 -1.23 8.26 4.73
C LYS A 182 -0.88 8.16 6.21
N LEU A 183 -0.23 7.08 6.64
CA LEU A 183 0.05 6.82 8.07
C LEU A 183 1.51 6.75 8.46
N LEU A 184 2.42 6.89 7.50
CA LEU A 184 3.85 6.89 7.81
C LEU A 184 4.20 7.97 8.86
N GLU A 185 3.50 9.11 8.91
CA GLU A 185 3.74 10.16 9.91
C GLU A 185 3.26 9.84 11.35
N LYS A 186 2.41 8.81 11.54
CA LYS A 186 1.88 8.47 12.89
C LYS A 186 2.61 7.29 13.54
N TYR A 187 3.34 6.51 12.74
CA TYR A 187 4.14 5.36 13.18
C TYR A 187 5.66 5.60 13.09
N LEU A 188 6.09 6.75 12.54
CA LEU A 188 7.44 7.32 12.64
C LEU A 188 7.50 8.41 13.72
#